data_AF-A0A166KY28-F1
#
_entry.id   AF-A0A166KY28-F1
#
_cell.length_a   1.000
_cell.length_b   1.000
_cell.length_c   1.000
_cell.angle_alpha   90.00
_cell.angle_beta   90.00
_cell.angle_gamma   90.00
#
_symmetry.space_group_name_H-M   'P 1'
#
loop_
_entity.id
_entity.type
_entity.pdbx_description
1 polymer ?
#
loop_
_entity_poly.entity_id
_entity_poly.type
_entity_poly.pdbx_seq_one_letter_code
_entity_poly.pdbx_strand_id
1 'polypeptide(L)'
;MWSIKRNLMGAALVIMWSTHTFGNPLIEFGKRCLIAEQQLNQVAMQVNQRQQNHQQAQQVSQGIKQQIQHYETQQARLVTSLEECQQASKNTPYCHKVRDQHQQLNQLIRETKQALLDEEESVSLYSYELIRDDYEQKLARFQMRCRNSNQHYAFIQNPEAYSAVCHNEALKQTQTCSFL
;
A
#
# COMPACT_ATOMS: atom_id res chain seq x y z
N MET A 1 -45.84 74.57 -31.83
CA MET A 1 -46.82 73.72 -31.13
C MET A 1 -46.30 72.29 -31.11
N TRP A 2 -46.12 71.76 -29.88
CA TRP A 2 -46.02 70.35 -29.46
C TRP A 2 -44.85 69.49 -29.97
N SER A 3 -44.25 68.55 -29.24
CA SER A 3 -43.98 68.31 -27.81
C SER A 3 -43.31 66.91 -27.76
N ILE A 4 -42.10 66.82 -27.21
CA ILE A 4 -41.65 65.81 -26.21
C ILE A 4 -41.87 64.32 -26.54
N LYS A 5 -40.78 63.53 -26.69
CA LYS A 5 -40.22 62.62 -25.65
C LYS A 5 -39.13 61.69 -26.19
N ARG A 6 -38.00 61.63 -25.47
CA ARG A 6 -37.04 60.52 -25.45
C ARG A 6 -37.77 59.22 -25.10
N ASN A 7 -37.35 58.09 -25.69
CA ASN A 7 -37.35 56.80 -25.01
C ASN A 7 -36.21 55.93 -25.57
N LEU A 8 -35.13 55.88 -24.79
CA LEU A 8 -34.28 54.69 -24.66
C LEU A 8 -35.18 53.55 -24.15
N MET A 9 -35.12 52.37 -24.78
CA MET A 9 -35.45 51.00 -24.29
C MET A 9 -35.86 50.17 -25.53
N GLY A 10 -35.32 48.98 -25.80
CA GLY A 10 -34.41 48.16 -25.03
C GLY A 10 -33.64 47.21 -25.95
N ALA A 11 -32.33 47.17 -25.78
CA ALA A 11 -31.52 46.03 -26.15
C ALA A 11 -31.44 45.14 -24.91
N ALA A 12 -32.45 44.30 -24.70
CA ALA A 12 -32.41 43.21 -23.72
C ALA A 12 -32.45 41.89 -24.49
N LEU A 13 -31.45 41.67 -25.35
CA LEU A 13 -31.05 40.33 -25.73
C LEU A 13 -30.29 39.77 -24.52
N VAL A 14 -31.06 39.25 -23.55
CA VAL A 14 -30.50 38.34 -22.55
C VAL A 14 -30.14 37.08 -23.31
N ILE A 15 -28.90 37.06 -23.77
CA ILE A 15 -28.13 35.89 -24.15
C ILE A 15 -28.03 35.06 -22.86
N MET A 16 -29.08 34.29 -22.59
CA MET A 16 -29.12 33.24 -21.57
C MET A 16 -28.30 32.08 -22.13
N TRP A 17 -26.98 32.27 -22.21
CA TRP A 17 -26.06 31.22 -22.62
C TRP A 17 -25.72 30.40 -21.37
N SER A 18 -26.55 29.39 -21.14
CA SER A 18 -26.13 28.04 -20.77
C SER A 18 -25.00 27.93 -19.74
N THR A 19 -25.18 28.43 -18.52
CA THR A 19 -24.29 28.12 -17.37
C THR A 19 -24.23 26.63 -17.03
N HIS A 20 -25.11 25.80 -17.60
CA HIS A 20 -25.15 24.35 -17.39
C HIS A 20 -24.09 23.53 -18.14
N THR A 21 -23.41 24.09 -19.14
CA THR A 21 -22.50 23.29 -20.00
C THR A 21 -21.13 23.03 -19.37
N PHE A 22 -20.73 23.79 -18.36
CA PHE A 22 -19.37 23.76 -17.83
C PHE A 22 -19.24 23.25 -16.38
N GLY A 23 -20.34 23.15 -15.62
CA GLY A 23 -20.31 22.54 -14.27
C GLY A 23 -20.23 21.01 -14.30
N ASN A 24 -20.81 20.39 -15.32
CA ASN A 24 -20.87 18.92 -15.44
C ASN A 24 -19.47 18.27 -15.59
N PRO A 25 -18.54 18.79 -16.43
CA PRO A 25 -17.20 18.21 -16.56
C PRO A 25 -16.35 18.24 -15.28
N LEU A 26 -16.46 19.28 -14.45
CA LEU A 26 -15.71 19.39 -13.20
C LEU A 26 -16.29 18.55 -12.07
N ILE A 27 -17.62 18.45 -11.99
CA ILE A 27 -18.27 17.52 -11.06
C ILE A 27 -17.84 16.08 -11.41
N GLU A 28 -17.82 15.73 -12.69
CA GLU A 28 -17.34 14.43 -13.16
C GLU A 28 -15.84 14.21 -12.91
N PHE A 29 -15.01 15.25 -13.08
CA PHE A 29 -13.60 15.19 -12.70
C PHE A 29 -13.41 14.95 -11.20
N GLY A 30 -14.13 15.67 -10.35
CA GLY A 30 -14.11 15.49 -8.89
C GLY A 30 -14.56 14.08 -8.47
N LYS A 31 -15.64 13.56 -9.06
CA LYS A 31 -16.09 12.17 -8.84
C LYS A 31 -15.03 11.15 -9.25
N ARG A 32 -14.34 11.36 -10.37
CA ARG A 32 -13.23 10.48 -10.80
C ARG A 32 -12.06 10.52 -9.82
N CYS A 33 -11.72 11.68 -9.27
CA CYS A 33 -10.72 11.79 -8.21
C CYS A 33 -11.15 11.05 -6.93
N LEU A 34 -12.42 11.13 -6.52
CA LEU A 34 -12.94 10.35 -5.38
C LEU A 34 -12.81 8.84 -5.60
N ILE A 35 -13.17 8.36 -6.79
CA ILE A 35 -13.03 6.93 -7.13
C ILE A 35 -11.55 6.51 -7.10
N ALA A 36 -10.66 7.33 -7.67
CA ALA A 36 -9.22 7.07 -7.66
C ALA A 36 -8.64 7.06 -6.24
N GLU A 37 -9.09 7.95 -5.35
CA GLU A 37 -8.71 7.98 -3.94
C GLU A 37 -9.18 6.72 -3.20
N GLN A 38 -10.43 6.28 -3.43
CA GLN A 38 -10.94 5.04 -2.84
C GLN A 38 -10.13 3.82 -3.28
N GLN A 39 -9.81 3.72 -4.58
CA GLN A 39 -8.97 2.65 -5.10
C GLN A 39 -7.55 2.71 -4.52
N LEU A 40 -6.98 3.91 -4.41
CA LEU A 40 -5.65 4.10 -3.83
C LEU A 40 -5.62 3.67 -2.35
N ASN A 41 -6.66 3.99 -1.58
CA ASN A 41 -6.80 3.56 -0.18
C ASN A 41 -6.91 2.03 -0.07
N GLN A 42 -7.61 1.35 -0.98
CA GLN A 42 -7.67 -0.11 -1.00
C GLN A 42 -6.29 -0.74 -1.24
N VAL A 43 -5.53 -0.20 -2.20
CA VAL A 43 -4.16 -0.65 -2.49
C VAL A 43 -3.24 -0.35 -1.29
N ALA A 44 -3.37 0.82 -0.65
CA ALA A 44 -2.61 1.18 0.55
C ALA A 44 -2.84 0.19 1.70
N MET A 45 -4.09 -0.22 1.94
CA MET A 45 -4.40 -1.24 2.94
C MET A 45 -3.73 -2.58 2.61
N GLN A 46 -3.73 -2.98 1.34
CA GLN A 46 -3.06 -4.22 0.91
C GLN A 46 -1.54 -4.15 1.11
N VAL A 47 -0.91 -3.02 0.77
CA VAL A 47 0.53 -2.79 1.03
C VAL A 47 0.84 -2.90 2.52
N ASN A 48 0.05 -2.22 3.37
CA ASN A 48 0.25 -2.23 4.81
C ASN A 48 0.11 -3.65 5.39
N GLN A 49 -0.91 -4.39 4.98
CA GLN A 49 -1.10 -5.77 5.44
C GLN A 49 0.06 -6.67 5.01
N ARG A 50 0.52 -6.55 3.75
CA ARG A 50 1.65 -7.33 3.25
C ARG A 50 2.95 -6.97 3.96
N GLN A 51 3.17 -5.70 4.28
CA GLN A 51 4.31 -5.25 5.07
C GLN A 51 4.29 -5.86 6.48
N GLN A 52 3.14 -5.85 7.15
CA GLN A 52 2.99 -6.45 8.48
C GLN A 52 3.27 -7.96 8.45
N ASN A 53 2.69 -8.68 7.48
CA ASN A 53 2.92 -10.11 7.32
C ASN A 53 4.41 -10.40 7.07
N HIS A 54 5.07 -9.59 6.25
CA HIS A 54 6.50 -9.72 5.98
C HIS A 54 7.35 -9.51 7.24
N GLN A 55 7.05 -8.49 8.03
CA GLN A 55 7.75 -8.24 9.30
C GLN A 55 7.54 -9.36 10.32
N GLN A 56 6.32 -9.87 10.45
CA GLN A 56 5.99 -10.97 11.34
C GLN A 56 6.74 -12.25 10.94
N ALA A 57 6.76 -12.56 9.66
CA ALA A 57 7.51 -13.69 9.12
C ALA A 57 9.02 -13.60 9.35
N GLN A 58 9.61 -12.40 9.19
CA GLN A 58 11.01 -12.18 9.51
C GLN A 58 11.31 -12.47 10.99
N GLN A 59 10.40 -12.07 11.89
CA GLN A 59 10.54 -12.37 13.33
C GLN A 59 10.44 -13.87 13.61
N VAL A 60 9.49 -14.56 12.99
CA VAL A 60 9.35 -16.03 13.11
C VAL A 60 10.61 -16.73 12.62
N SER A 61 11.09 -16.37 11.42
CA SER A 61 12.32 -16.90 10.84
C SER A 61 13.54 -16.68 11.73
N GLN A 62 13.66 -15.51 12.38
CA GLN A 62 14.71 -15.23 13.35
C GLN A 62 14.62 -16.15 14.58
N GLY A 63 13.41 -16.37 15.11
CA GLY A 63 13.19 -17.30 16.23
C GLY A 63 13.59 -18.74 15.87
N ILE A 64 13.22 -19.20 14.67
CA ILE A 64 13.60 -20.52 14.16
C ILE A 64 15.13 -20.64 14.03
N LYS A 65 15.80 -19.60 13.49
CA LYS A 65 17.28 -19.55 13.39
C LYS A 65 17.95 -19.65 14.76
N GLN A 66 17.43 -18.95 15.77
CA GLN A 66 17.94 -19.04 17.15
C GLN A 66 17.75 -20.46 17.72
N GLN A 67 16.62 -21.09 17.44
CA GLN A 67 16.35 -22.47 17.88
C GLN A 67 17.31 -23.48 17.24
N ILE A 68 17.62 -23.33 15.94
CA ILE A 68 18.63 -24.15 15.26
C ILE A 68 19.99 -23.98 15.93
N GLN A 69 20.43 -22.75 16.16
CA GLN A 69 21.71 -22.46 16.83
C GLN A 69 21.78 -23.08 18.23
N HIS A 70 20.66 -23.06 18.95
CA HIS A 70 20.56 -23.69 20.26
C HIS A 70 20.77 -25.20 20.18
N TYR A 71 20.11 -25.89 19.25
CA TYR A 71 20.29 -27.33 19.05
C TYR A 71 21.70 -27.69 18.56
N GLU A 72 22.26 -26.92 17.63
CA GLU A 72 23.63 -27.10 17.14
C GLU A 72 24.66 -26.93 18.28
N THR A 73 24.43 -25.98 19.20
CA THR A 73 25.25 -25.81 20.41
C THR A 73 25.15 -27.02 21.35
N GLN A 74 23.94 -27.55 21.57
CA GLN A 74 23.77 -28.76 22.36
C GLN A 74 24.45 -29.96 21.71
N GLN A 75 24.34 -30.08 20.38
CA GLN A 75 25.00 -31.14 19.62
C GLN A 75 26.51 -31.07 19.75
N ALA A 76 27.10 -29.87 19.62
CA ALA A 76 28.54 -29.66 19.80
C ALA A 76 29.03 -30.09 21.19
N ARG A 77 28.24 -29.83 22.24
CA ARG A 77 28.55 -30.28 23.61
C ARG A 77 28.49 -31.80 23.77
N LEU A 78 27.64 -32.48 22.98
CA LEU A 78 27.51 -33.94 22.98
C LEU A 78 28.63 -34.65 22.22
N VAL A 79 29.41 -33.95 21.38
CA VAL A 79 30.51 -34.55 20.59
C VAL A 79 31.56 -35.20 21.48
N THR A 80 32.02 -34.52 22.54
CA THR A 80 33.03 -35.09 23.46
C THR A 80 32.52 -36.36 24.15
N SER A 81 31.28 -36.35 24.65
CA SER A 81 30.67 -37.55 25.26
C SER A 81 30.45 -38.69 24.25
N LEU A 82 30.20 -38.36 22.98
CA LEU A 82 30.13 -39.33 21.89
C LEU A 82 31.48 -39.98 21.61
N GLU A 83 32.55 -39.19 21.54
CA GLU A 83 33.92 -39.66 21.34
C GLU A 83 34.35 -40.58 22.49
N GLU A 84 34.10 -40.19 23.74
CA GLU A 84 34.32 -41.03 24.93
C GLU A 84 33.58 -42.36 24.82
N CYS A 85 32.32 -42.33 24.38
CA CYS A 85 31.50 -43.53 24.15
C CYS A 85 31.91 -44.39 22.95
N GLN A 86 32.74 -43.87 22.05
CA GLN A 86 33.34 -44.63 20.94
C GLN A 86 34.65 -45.31 21.38
N GLN A 87 35.40 -44.70 22.30
CA GLN A 87 36.67 -45.21 22.83
C GLN A 87 36.50 -46.20 23.99
N ALA A 88 35.48 -46.01 24.84
CA ALA A 88 35.14 -46.93 25.92
C ALA A 88 34.26 -48.11 25.44
N SER A 89 34.14 -49.17 26.25
CA SER A 89 33.21 -50.30 26.04
C SER A 89 31.86 -49.82 25.51
N LYS A 90 31.58 -50.16 24.24
CA LYS A 90 30.58 -49.47 23.40
C LYS A 90 29.11 -49.62 23.85
N ASN A 91 28.80 -50.43 24.86
CA ASN A 91 27.42 -50.79 25.21
C ASN A 91 27.07 -50.55 26.69
N THR A 92 27.45 -49.40 27.23
CA THR A 92 26.94 -48.97 28.55
C THR A 92 25.59 -48.25 28.40
N PRO A 93 24.70 -48.29 29.41
CA PRO A 93 23.46 -47.50 29.43
C PRO A 93 23.70 -46.00 29.22
N TYR A 94 24.81 -45.47 29.73
CA TYR A 94 25.24 -44.08 29.50
C TYR A 94 25.46 -43.80 28.00
N CYS A 95 26.19 -44.66 27.31
CA CYS A 95 26.47 -44.48 25.90
C CYS A 95 25.26 -44.68 24.99
N HIS A 96 24.29 -45.51 25.39
CA HIS A 96 22.98 -45.55 24.74
C HIS A 96 22.26 -44.20 24.86
N LYS A 97 22.16 -43.65 26.08
CA LYS A 97 21.53 -42.34 26.31
C LYS A 97 22.19 -41.22 25.49
N VAL A 98 23.52 -41.16 25.44
CA VAL A 98 24.26 -40.17 24.66
C VAL A 98 23.95 -40.27 23.16
N ARG A 99 23.90 -41.50 22.61
CA ARG A 99 23.54 -41.72 21.20
C ARG A 99 22.09 -41.34 20.91
N ASP A 100 21.16 -41.70 21.79
CA ASP A 100 19.75 -41.35 21.64
C ASP A 100 19.55 -39.84 21.65
N GLN A 101 20.18 -39.13 22.59
CA GLN A 101 20.16 -37.66 22.65
C GLN A 101 20.73 -37.03 21.38
N HIS A 102 21.84 -37.57 20.86
CA HIS A 102 22.42 -37.09 19.61
C HIS A 102 21.50 -37.34 18.40
N GLN A 103 20.85 -38.50 18.31
CA GLN A 103 19.89 -38.80 17.24
C GLN A 103 18.67 -37.88 17.30
N GLN A 104 18.14 -37.64 18.50
CA GLN A 104 17.03 -36.71 18.72
C GLN A 104 17.40 -35.28 18.31
N LEU A 105 18.57 -34.78 18.72
CA LEU A 105 19.02 -33.44 18.31
C LEU A 105 19.19 -33.33 16.80
N ASN A 106 19.75 -34.34 16.14
CA ASN A 106 19.85 -34.34 14.68
C ASN A 106 18.48 -34.27 14.00
N GLN A 107 17.50 -34.99 14.54
CA GLN A 107 16.14 -34.95 14.02
C GLN A 107 15.52 -33.55 14.22
N LEU A 108 15.62 -32.99 15.42
CA LEU A 108 15.14 -31.64 15.72
C LEU A 108 15.78 -30.58 14.82
N ILE A 109 17.10 -30.66 14.58
CA ILE A 109 17.80 -29.75 13.67
C ILE A 109 17.26 -29.88 12.24
N ARG A 110 17.05 -31.09 11.73
CA ARG A 110 16.50 -31.31 10.39
C ARG A 110 15.08 -30.76 10.26
N GLU A 111 14.20 -31.09 11.20
CA GLU A 111 12.81 -30.61 11.20
C GLU A 111 12.74 -29.09 11.31
N THR A 112 13.54 -28.49 12.18
CA THR A 112 13.57 -27.03 12.36
C THR A 112 14.16 -26.32 11.13
N LYS A 113 15.15 -26.92 10.46
CA LYS A 113 15.68 -26.41 9.19
C LYS A 113 14.62 -26.48 8.07
N GLN A 114 13.83 -27.55 8.02
CA GLN A 114 12.72 -27.62 7.07
C GLN A 114 11.67 -26.55 7.35
N ALA A 115 11.26 -26.37 8.61
CA ALA A 115 10.31 -25.33 8.99
C ALA A 115 10.81 -23.92 8.62
N LEU A 116 12.12 -23.67 8.70
CA LEU A 116 12.70 -22.40 8.24
C LEU A 116 12.53 -22.21 6.72
N LEU A 117 12.77 -23.27 5.92
CA LEU A 117 12.59 -23.21 4.47
C LEU A 117 11.13 -22.95 4.10
N ASP A 118 10.20 -23.64 4.76
CA ASP A 118 8.76 -23.48 4.53
C ASP A 118 8.29 -22.04 4.85
N GLU A 119 8.79 -21.47 5.95
CA GLU A 119 8.50 -20.08 6.33
C GLU A 119 9.09 -19.09 5.31
N GLU A 120 10.35 -19.25 4.92
CA GLU A 120 11.03 -18.37 3.96
C GLU A 120 10.38 -18.45 2.55
N GLU A 121 9.87 -19.61 2.14
CA GLU A 121 9.12 -19.77 0.88
C GLU A 121 7.75 -19.07 0.92
N SER A 122 7.03 -19.17 2.05
CA SER A 122 5.71 -18.54 2.21
C SER A 122 5.77 -17.00 2.15
N VAL A 123 6.95 -16.43 2.36
CA VAL A 123 7.19 -15.00 2.48
C VAL A 123 7.93 -14.53 1.24
N SER A 124 7.26 -14.63 0.09
CA SER A 124 7.80 -14.12 -1.17
C SER A 124 7.96 -12.59 -1.08
N LEU A 125 9.20 -12.14 -0.82
CA LEU A 125 9.65 -10.74 -0.88
C LEU A 125 9.20 -10.05 -2.18
N TYR A 126 9.22 -10.81 -3.28
CA TYR A 126 8.84 -10.36 -4.60
C TYR A 126 7.38 -9.85 -4.66
N SER A 127 6.49 -10.45 -3.89
CA SER A 127 5.08 -10.05 -3.88
C SER A 127 4.83 -8.72 -3.17
N TYR A 128 5.62 -8.39 -2.13
CA TYR A 128 5.48 -7.13 -1.41
C TYR A 128 6.06 -5.96 -2.22
N GLU A 129 7.27 -6.12 -2.76
CA GLU A 129 7.96 -5.05 -3.51
C GLU A 129 7.16 -4.64 -4.75
N LEU A 130 6.61 -5.60 -5.50
CA LEU A 130 5.77 -5.30 -6.66
C LEU A 130 4.51 -4.49 -6.30
N ILE A 131 3.84 -4.84 -5.20
CA ILE A 131 2.60 -4.14 -4.79
C ILE A 131 2.95 -2.75 -4.24
N ARG A 132 4.07 -2.60 -3.52
CA ARG A 132 4.56 -1.30 -3.05
C ARG A 132 4.88 -0.38 -4.22
N ASP A 133 5.62 -0.86 -5.21
CA ASP A 133 6.03 -0.05 -6.36
C ASP A 133 4.82 0.37 -7.22
N ASP A 134 3.83 -0.52 -7.40
CA ASP A 134 2.55 -0.19 -8.04
C ASP A 134 1.76 0.88 -7.25
N TYR A 135 1.73 0.76 -5.91
CA TYR A 135 1.11 1.76 -5.05
C TYR A 135 1.79 3.13 -5.17
N GLU A 136 3.12 3.19 -5.12
CA GLU A 136 3.88 4.44 -5.26
C GLU A 136 3.63 5.11 -6.61
N GLN A 137 3.58 4.31 -7.68
CA GLN A 137 3.26 4.83 -9.01
C GLN A 137 1.82 5.38 -9.09
N LYS A 138 0.84 4.68 -8.51
CA LYS A 138 -0.55 5.11 -8.44
C LYS A 138 -0.71 6.38 -7.60
N LEU A 139 -0.02 6.45 -6.46
CA LEU A 139 0.01 7.62 -5.59
C LEU A 139 0.58 8.84 -6.32
N ALA A 140 1.71 8.68 -7.02
CA ALA A 140 2.31 9.76 -7.80
C ALA A 140 1.36 10.28 -8.89
N ARG A 141 0.70 9.37 -9.62
CA ARG A 141 -0.31 9.73 -10.65
C ARG A 141 -1.52 10.43 -10.03
N PHE A 142 -2.02 9.94 -8.90
CA PHE A 142 -3.11 10.55 -8.15
C PHE A 142 -2.72 11.97 -7.70
N GLN A 143 -1.52 12.14 -7.15
CA GLN A 143 -1.04 13.45 -6.73
C GLN A 143 -0.86 14.40 -7.92
N MET A 144 -0.36 13.96 -9.07
CA MET A 144 -0.28 14.83 -10.24
C MET A 144 -1.65 15.27 -10.76
N ARG A 145 -2.66 14.40 -10.72
CA ARG A 145 -3.99 14.67 -11.30
C ARG A 145 -4.95 15.34 -10.32
N CYS A 146 -4.95 14.92 -9.06
CA CYS A 146 -5.97 15.26 -8.08
C CYS A 146 -5.45 16.09 -6.89
N ARG A 147 -4.15 16.39 -6.74
CA ARG A 147 -3.63 17.13 -5.56
C ARG A 147 -4.08 18.60 -5.47
N ASN A 148 -4.53 19.20 -6.58
CA ASN A 148 -5.22 20.50 -6.58
C ASN A 148 -6.76 20.36 -6.45
N SER A 149 -7.29 19.18 -6.08
CA SER A 149 -8.72 18.94 -6.03
C SER A 149 -9.43 19.48 -4.81
N ASN A 150 -8.76 20.10 -3.82
CA ASN A 150 -9.49 20.76 -2.72
C ASN A 150 -10.42 21.88 -3.21
N GLN A 151 -10.04 22.60 -4.28
CA GLN A 151 -10.96 23.50 -4.99
C GLN A 151 -12.05 22.74 -5.76
N HIS A 152 -11.74 21.55 -6.29
CA HIS A 152 -12.69 20.72 -7.03
C HIS A 152 -13.72 19.99 -6.15
N TYR A 153 -13.35 19.60 -4.94
CA TYR A 153 -14.24 19.00 -3.95
C TYR A 153 -15.32 19.99 -3.49
N ALA A 154 -15.00 21.29 -3.45
CA ALA A 154 -15.97 22.35 -3.20
C ALA A 154 -17.03 22.45 -4.31
N PHE A 155 -16.66 22.18 -5.58
CA PHE A 155 -17.59 22.16 -6.71
C PHE A 155 -18.52 20.94 -6.73
N ILE A 156 -18.15 19.82 -6.06
CA ILE A 156 -19.02 18.65 -5.92
C ILE A 156 -20.21 18.96 -5.00
N GLN A 157 -20.00 19.78 -3.96
CA GLN A 157 -21.05 20.12 -2.98
C GLN A 157 -21.98 21.24 -3.45
N ASN A 158 -21.49 22.14 -4.31
CA ASN A 158 -22.30 23.22 -4.88
C ASN A 158 -22.09 23.31 -6.41
N PRO A 159 -23.06 22.87 -7.23
CA PRO A 159 -22.99 22.97 -8.69
C PRO A 159 -22.83 24.40 -9.22
N GLU A 160 -23.23 25.43 -8.45
CA GLU A 160 -23.12 26.84 -8.84
C GLU A 160 -21.73 27.44 -8.57
N ALA A 161 -20.92 26.79 -7.72
CA ALA A 161 -19.61 27.29 -7.34
C ALA A 161 -18.66 27.37 -8.56
N TYR A 162 -18.86 26.55 -9.60
CA TYR A 162 -18.14 26.71 -10.86
C TYR A 162 -18.43 28.05 -11.53
N SER A 163 -19.70 28.42 -11.64
CA SER A 163 -20.07 29.72 -12.22
C SER A 163 -19.46 30.84 -11.39
N ALA A 164 -19.46 30.72 -10.05
CA ALA A 164 -18.87 31.73 -9.18
C ALA A 164 -17.35 31.89 -9.38
N VAL A 165 -16.60 30.81 -9.63
CA VAL A 165 -15.14 30.84 -9.77
C VAL A 165 -14.67 31.08 -11.21
N CYS A 166 -15.42 30.62 -12.22
CA CYS A 166 -15.05 30.68 -13.64
C CYS A 166 -15.99 31.57 -14.47
N HIS A 167 -16.68 32.55 -13.84
CA HIS A 167 -17.66 33.42 -14.51
C HIS A 167 -17.08 34.36 -15.57
N ASN A 168 -15.79 34.70 -15.50
CA ASN A 168 -15.19 35.69 -16.41
C ASN A 168 -14.10 35.08 -17.31
N GLU A 169 -13.90 35.69 -18.48
CA GLU A 169 -13.00 35.18 -19.52
C GLU A 169 -11.53 35.09 -19.09
N ALA A 170 -11.08 35.97 -18.19
CA ALA A 170 -9.72 35.89 -17.67
C ALA A 170 -9.53 34.66 -16.76
N LEU A 171 -10.54 34.33 -15.95
CA LEU A 171 -10.52 33.18 -15.05
C LEU A 171 -10.67 31.87 -15.82
N LYS A 172 -11.43 31.84 -16.93
CA LYS A 172 -11.54 30.66 -17.82
C LYS A 172 -10.20 30.18 -18.39
N GLN A 173 -9.21 31.06 -18.50
CA GLN A 173 -7.87 30.71 -18.98
C GLN A 173 -6.93 30.20 -17.88
N THR A 174 -7.35 30.21 -16.61
CA THR A 174 -6.55 29.68 -15.50
C THR A 174 -6.60 28.16 -15.48
N GLN A 175 -5.52 27.48 -15.06
CA GLN A 175 -5.47 26.01 -14.96
C GLN A 175 -6.66 25.37 -14.20
N THR A 176 -7.28 26.10 -13.26
CA THR A 176 -8.45 25.65 -12.51
C THR A 176 -9.74 25.64 -13.35
N CYS A 177 -9.88 26.56 -14.32
CA CYS A 177 -11.05 26.69 -15.19
C CYS A 177 -10.79 26.23 -16.64
N SER A 178 -9.53 26.06 -17.02
CA SER A 178 -9.08 25.65 -18.35
C SER A 178 -8.86 24.13 -18.37
N PHE A 179 -9.93 23.37 -18.21
CA PHE A 179 -9.95 22.00 -18.72
C PHE A 179 -10.92 22.03 -19.91
N LEU A 180 -10.33 21.88 -21.11
CA LEU A 180 -10.96 21.86 -22.46
C LEU A 180 -12.49 21.78 -22.48
#